data_AF-A0A4S0KJR1-F1
#
_entry.id   AF-A0A4S0KJR1-F1
#
_cell.length_a   1.000
_cell.length_b   1.000
_cell.length_c   1.000
_cell.angle_alpha   90.00
_cell.angle_beta   90.00
_cell.angle_gamma   90.00
#
_symmetry.space_group_name_H-M   'P 1'
#
loop_
_entity.id
_entity.type
_entity.pdbx_description
1 polymer ?
#
loop_
_entity_poly.entity_id
_entity_poly.type
_entity_poly.pdbx_seq_one_letter_code
_entity_poly.pdbx_strand_id
1 'polypeptide(L)'
;MNKSFDDLYKAFEDRFRGSRELVKERLKIYRPLLAQVPRQAEGPTLAIDLGCGRGEWLEVLAEAGLEGVGVDTNARMAQEAIDNGLKVELQDALGHLGGRPDNSVAVISAFHMVEHVPTDYLIGLLDECQRVLTDDGLLILETPNPENISVGTYTFHLDPTHKSPLPPDLLEFLVGQAGFAETAILRLNGAPMIDAGPMERSVHLMFEVARDYACLARKRDKQSEEEPGSLAAFVYASSQPAPTDTGKIKEWIRSADDEIVGMSKAIKTTMSSTADQLRQMTDNLAAQSELVRIGNIALQGTMASLARQLENAKAKDNALAERDAEIARLGERVATLKKEVQQLTDQVAAFQNSTSWRVTAPIRGLVDSFCAIGRVPKANIKLVMQHGLLWLRRRPRTTAVVQRVVRLVPPLERRLLGFARANSGLVAVDTGWKLEPDPVVLGAWRKRLRAGK
;
A
#
# COMPACT_ATOMS: atom_id res chain seq x y z
N MET A 1 -67.73 4.93 -35.96
CA MET A 1 -66.72 4.36 -36.89
C MET A 1 -65.84 3.44 -36.09
N ASN A 2 -65.66 2.19 -36.53
CA ASN A 2 -64.53 1.38 -36.09
C ASN A 2 -63.31 1.90 -36.84
N LYS A 3 -62.24 2.28 -36.13
CA LYS A 3 -60.96 2.62 -36.75
C LYS A 3 -60.21 1.32 -37.05
N SER A 4 -59.56 1.21 -38.21
CA SER A 4 -58.56 0.16 -38.44
C SER A 4 -57.24 0.51 -37.76
N PHE A 5 -56.25 -0.40 -37.80
CA PHE A 5 -54.88 -0.06 -37.41
C PHE A 5 -54.26 0.92 -38.42
N ASP A 6 -54.54 0.75 -39.72
CA ASP A 6 -54.10 1.65 -40.80
C ASP A 6 -54.56 3.11 -40.58
N ASP A 7 -55.75 3.32 -40.00
CA ASP A 7 -56.25 4.65 -39.61
C ASP A 7 -55.47 5.29 -38.45
N LEU A 8 -54.72 4.49 -37.69
CA LEU A 8 -53.90 4.89 -36.54
C LEU A 8 -52.40 4.86 -36.85
N TYR A 9 -51.99 4.19 -37.93
CA TYR A 9 -50.60 3.83 -38.23
C TYR A 9 -49.65 5.04 -38.26
N LYS A 10 -50.07 6.15 -38.89
CA LYS A 10 -49.29 7.41 -38.89
C LYS A 10 -49.01 7.91 -37.46
N ALA A 11 -50.03 7.97 -36.61
CA ALA A 11 -49.88 8.41 -35.22
C ALA A 11 -49.12 7.40 -34.34
N PHE A 12 -49.04 6.14 -34.77
CA PHE A 12 -48.17 5.13 -34.19
C PHE A 12 -46.70 5.39 -34.56
N GLU A 13 -46.37 5.58 -35.85
CA GLU A 13 -45.01 5.95 -36.28
C GLU A 13 -44.54 7.26 -35.63
N ASP A 14 -45.35 8.31 -35.64
CA ASP A 14 -45.01 9.61 -35.02
C ASP A 14 -44.64 9.47 -33.52
N ARG A 15 -45.22 8.47 -32.83
CA ARG A 15 -44.95 8.18 -31.42
C ARG A 15 -43.75 7.27 -31.19
N PHE A 16 -43.57 6.22 -32.01
CA PHE A 16 -42.61 5.15 -31.74
C PHE A 16 -41.35 5.20 -32.62
N ARG A 17 -41.47 5.64 -33.88
CA ARG A 17 -40.34 5.90 -34.79
C ARG A 17 -39.70 7.26 -34.50
N GLY A 18 -40.54 8.25 -34.17
CA GLY A 18 -40.16 9.62 -33.81
C GLY A 18 -40.50 10.66 -34.89
N SER A 19 -40.12 11.90 -34.65
CA SER A 19 -40.41 13.02 -35.57
C SER A 19 -39.60 12.92 -36.87
N ARG A 20 -40.08 13.57 -37.94
CA ARG A 20 -39.40 13.56 -39.25
C ARG A 20 -37.98 14.12 -39.16
N GLU A 21 -37.75 15.13 -38.31
CA GLU A 21 -36.42 15.73 -38.12
C GLU A 21 -35.43 14.74 -37.51
N LEU A 22 -35.87 13.95 -36.50
CA LEU A 22 -35.03 12.93 -35.86
C LEU A 22 -34.72 11.77 -36.83
N VAL A 23 -35.72 11.32 -37.58
CA VAL A 23 -35.54 10.27 -38.59
C VAL A 23 -34.60 10.74 -39.71
N LYS A 24 -34.84 11.95 -40.25
CA LYS A 24 -33.96 12.57 -41.25
C LYS A 24 -32.53 12.75 -40.75
N GLU A 25 -32.32 13.11 -39.48
CA GLU A 25 -30.99 13.22 -38.89
C GLU A 25 -30.26 11.88 -38.85
N ARG A 26 -30.92 10.79 -38.39
CA ARG A 26 -30.35 9.43 -38.38
C ARG A 26 -29.91 8.99 -39.77
N LEU A 27 -30.77 9.20 -40.77
CA LEU A 27 -30.52 8.84 -42.16
C LEU A 27 -29.30 9.55 -42.79
N LYS A 28 -28.81 10.67 -42.23
CA LYS A 28 -27.60 11.35 -42.74
C LYS A 28 -26.34 10.50 -42.65
N ILE A 29 -26.32 9.45 -41.83
CA ILE A 29 -25.19 8.50 -41.72
C ILE A 29 -24.80 7.90 -43.08
N TYR A 30 -25.76 7.72 -44.00
CA TYR A 30 -25.54 7.12 -45.32
C TYR A 30 -24.99 8.09 -46.38
N ARG A 31 -24.95 9.41 -46.12
CA ARG A 31 -24.46 10.41 -47.09
C ARG A 31 -23.05 10.12 -47.64
N PRO A 32 -22.06 9.62 -46.86
CA PRO A 32 -20.75 9.25 -47.40
C PRO A 32 -20.82 8.11 -48.43
N LEU A 33 -21.80 7.20 -48.33
CA LEU A 33 -22.02 6.16 -49.34
C LEU A 33 -22.68 6.73 -50.59
N LEU A 34 -23.69 7.61 -50.45
CA LEU A 34 -24.33 8.28 -51.59
C LEU A 34 -23.34 9.13 -52.43
N ALA A 35 -22.29 9.65 -51.80
CA ALA A 35 -21.20 10.36 -52.48
C ALA A 35 -20.30 9.44 -53.32
N GLN A 36 -20.27 8.13 -53.04
CA GLN A 36 -19.47 7.12 -53.74
C GLN A 36 -20.26 6.36 -54.82
N VAL A 37 -21.56 6.62 -54.97
CA VAL A 37 -22.42 5.95 -55.97
C VAL A 37 -22.13 6.52 -57.36
N PRO A 38 -21.97 5.67 -58.40
CA PRO A 38 -21.81 6.10 -59.79
C PRO A 38 -22.89 7.09 -60.22
N ARG A 39 -22.47 8.18 -60.89
CA ARG A 39 -23.38 9.18 -61.45
C ARG A 39 -23.53 8.95 -62.95
N GLN A 40 -24.76 9.05 -63.44
CA GLN A 40 -25.03 8.95 -64.87
C GLN A 40 -24.36 10.12 -65.61
N ALA A 41 -23.75 9.82 -66.77
CA ALA A 41 -23.05 10.82 -67.58
C ALA A 41 -24.00 11.83 -68.24
N GLU A 42 -25.22 11.39 -68.55
CA GLU A 42 -26.32 12.21 -69.06
C GLU A 42 -27.58 11.89 -68.25
N GLY A 43 -28.32 12.94 -67.85
CA GLY A 43 -29.56 12.79 -67.09
C GLY A 43 -29.41 12.70 -65.57
N PRO A 44 -30.53 12.66 -64.83
CA PRO A 44 -30.54 12.54 -63.37
C PRO A 44 -30.17 11.12 -62.93
N THR A 45 -29.33 11.01 -61.89
CA THR A 45 -29.00 9.72 -61.29
C THR A 45 -30.15 9.27 -60.38
N LEU A 46 -30.90 8.25 -60.82
CA LEU A 46 -32.10 7.74 -60.18
C LEU A 46 -31.79 6.93 -58.90
N ALA A 47 -32.55 7.18 -57.84
CA ALA A 47 -32.57 6.42 -56.60
C ALA A 47 -34.02 6.05 -56.22
N ILE A 48 -34.26 4.82 -55.78
CA ILE A 48 -35.59 4.31 -55.40
C ILE A 48 -35.62 3.98 -53.91
N ASP A 49 -36.67 4.40 -53.22
CA ASP A 49 -36.94 4.08 -51.81
C ASP A 49 -38.22 3.26 -51.66
N LEU A 50 -38.06 2.02 -51.19
CA LEU A 50 -39.13 1.02 -51.08
C LEU A 50 -39.72 1.05 -49.65
N GLY A 51 -41.01 1.32 -49.55
CA GLY A 51 -41.67 1.64 -48.27
C GLY A 51 -41.30 3.03 -47.77
N CYS A 52 -41.32 4.04 -48.67
CA CYS A 52 -40.80 5.37 -48.36
C CYS A 52 -41.56 6.13 -47.26
N GLY A 53 -42.76 5.68 -46.86
CA GLY A 53 -43.51 6.22 -45.73
C GLY A 53 -43.75 7.72 -45.82
N ARG A 54 -43.22 8.48 -44.84
CA ARG A 54 -43.34 9.95 -44.77
C ARG A 54 -42.26 10.69 -45.60
N GLY A 55 -41.42 9.98 -46.35
CA GLY A 55 -40.51 10.53 -47.36
C GLY A 55 -39.23 11.22 -46.85
N GLU A 56 -38.84 11.06 -45.59
CA GLU A 56 -37.64 11.71 -45.01
C GLU A 56 -36.36 11.37 -45.78
N TRP A 57 -36.24 10.14 -46.29
CA TRP A 57 -35.08 9.71 -47.05
C TRP A 57 -35.03 10.32 -48.45
N LEU A 58 -36.17 10.54 -49.11
CA LEU A 58 -36.24 11.20 -50.42
C LEU A 58 -35.67 12.63 -50.35
N GLU A 59 -35.85 13.33 -49.22
CA GLU A 59 -35.19 14.62 -48.99
C GLU A 59 -33.66 14.48 -48.87
N VAL A 60 -33.16 13.42 -48.21
CA VAL A 60 -31.71 13.16 -48.09
C VAL A 60 -31.09 12.77 -49.43
N LEU A 61 -31.81 12.02 -50.27
CA LEU A 61 -31.41 11.71 -51.64
C LEU A 61 -31.33 12.97 -52.50
N ALA A 62 -32.34 13.85 -52.43
CA ALA A 62 -32.34 15.12 -53.13
C ALA A 62 -31.19 16.05 -52.69
N GLU A 63 -30.92 16.11 -51.37
CA GLU A 63 -29.75 16.81 -50.80
C GLU A 63 -28.41 16.21 -51.26
N ALA A 64 -28.37 14.93 -51.63
CA ALA A 64 -27.21 14.24 -52.22
C ALA A 64 -27.17 14.30 -53.77
N GLY A 65 -28.04 15.11 -54.39
CA GLY A 65 -28.10 15.28 -55.84
C GLY A 65 -28.55 14.04 -56.61
N LEU A 66 -29.38 13.18 -56.00
CA LEU A 66 -30.02 12.02 -56.63
C LEU A 66 -31.49 12.34 -56.91
N GLU A 67 -32.04 11.83 -58.01
CA GLU A 67 -33.49 11.88 -58.22
C GLU A 67 -34.14 10.75 -57.42
N GLY A 68 -34.66 11.06 -56.23
CA GLY A 68 -35.39 10.12 -55.40
C GLY A 68 -36.81 9.85 -55.91
N VAL A 69 -37.18 8.57 -56.01
CA VAL A 69 -38.55 8.09 -56.21
C VAL A 69 -38.94 7.19 -55.05
N GLY A 70 -39.97 7.58 -54.30
CA GLY A 70 -40.57 6.72 -53.28
C GLY A 70 -41.56 5.73 -53.90
N VAL A 71 -41.63 4.53 -53.35
CA VAL A 71 -42.63 3.51 -53.70
C VAL A 71 -43.27 3.03 -52.40
N ASP A 72 -44.60 3.15 -52.28
CA ASP A 72 -45.33 2.72 -51.09
C ASP A 72 -46.74 2.22 -51.46
N THR A 73 -47.27 1.29 -50.68
CA THR A 73 -48.66 0.80 -50.85
C THR A 73 -49.65 1.57 -49.98
N ASN A 74 -49.18 2.24 -48.93
CA ASN A 74 -50.00 2.98 -47.99
C ASN A 74 -50.15 4.44 -48.40
N ALA A 75 -51.22 4.71 -49.16
CA ALA A 75 -51.57 6.06 -49.61
C ALA A 75 -51.66 7.10 -48.46
N ARG A 76 -52.01 6.70 -47.22
CA ARG A 76 -52.08 7.66 -46.09
C ARG A 76 -50.71 8.13 -45.61
N MET A 77 -49.69 7.28 -45.69
CA MET A 77 -48.31 7.61 -45.30
C MET A 77 -47.66 8.44 -46.39
N ALA A 78 -47.74 7.97 -47.63
CA ALA A 78 -47.22 8.64 -48.82
C ALA A 78 -47.82 10.04 -49.06
N GLN A 79 -49.06 10.30 -48.63
CA GLN A 79 -49.73 11.60 -48.86
C GLN A 79 -48.91 12.78 -48.34
N GLU A 80 -48.26 12.66 -47.17
CA GLU A 80 -47.44 13.76 -46.64
C GLU A 80 -46.18 14.01 -47.48
N ALA A 81 -45.57 12.95 -48.03
CA ALA A 81 -44.44 13.10 -48.94
C ALA A 81 -44.87 13.79 -50.25
N ILE A 82 -46.03 13.38 -50.79
CA ILE A 82 -46.64 13.97 -52.01
C ILE A 82 -47.01 15.44 -51.79
N ASP A 83 -47.62 15.78 -50.65
CA ASP A 83 -48.01 17.16 -50.29
C ASP A 83 -46.77 18.06 -50.12
N ASN A 84 -45.64 17.50 -49.70
CA ASN A 84 -44.33 18.17 -49.64
C ASN A 84 -43.61 18.22 -51.01
N GLY A 85 -44.24 17.76 -52.10
CA GLY A 85 -43.70 17.81 -53.46
C GLY A 85 -42.70 16.71 -53.80
N LEU A 86 -42.60 15.66 -52.97
CA LEU A 86 -41.74 14.50 -53.24
C LEU A 86 -42.41 13.56 -54.26
N LYS A 87 -41.59 12.94 -55.11
CA LYS A 87 -42.04 12.01 -56.15
C LYS A 87 -42.28 10.63 -55.53
N VAL A 88 -43.54 10.25 -55.36
CA VAL A 88 -43.95 8.94 -54.81
C VAL A 88 -44.93 8.24 -55.75
N GLU A 89 -44.68 6.96 -56.03
CA GLU A 89 -45.55 6.08 -56.80
C GLU A 89 -46.29 5.11 -55.85
N LEU A 90 -47.63 5.08 -55.93
CA LEU A 90 -48.46 4.19 -55.11
C LEU A 90 -48.55 2.79 -55.72
N GLN A 91 -47.58 1.94 -55.41
CA GLN A 91 -47.39 0.62 -56.02
C GLN A 91 -46.74 -0.37 -55.05
N ASP A 92 -46.94 -1.66 -55.30
CA ASP A 92 -46.15 -2.74 -54.70
C ASP A 92 -44.66 -2.64 -55.13
N ALA A 93 -43.73 -2.85 -54.19
CA ALA A 93 -42.31 -2.68 -54.41
C ALA A 93 -41.75 -3.62 -55.49
N LEU A 94 -42.07 -4.92 -55.39
CA LEU A 94 -41.66 -5.93 -56.37
C LEU A 94 -42.27 -5.63 -57.75
N GLY A 95 -43.55 -5.27 -57.81
CA GLY A 95 -44.24 -4.87 -59.03
C GLY A 95 -43.68 -3.60 -59.68
N HIS A 96 -43.17 -2.64 -58.89
CA HIS A 96 -42.51 -1.45 -59.41
C HIS A 96 -41.15 -1.78 -60.01
N LEU A 97 -40.29 -2.53 -59.29
CA LEU A 97 -38.97 -2.93 -59.78
C LEU A 97 -39.06 -3.83 -61.03
N GLY A 98 -39.99 -4.79 -61.06
CA GLY A 98 -40.25 -5.63 -62.24
C GLY A 98 -40.66 -4.85 -63.49
N GLY A 99 -41.15 -3.61 -63.34
CA GLY A 99 -41.42 -2.67 -64.43
C GLY A 99 -40.23 -1.79 -64.85
N ARG A 100 -39.09 -1.86 -64.15
CA ARG A 100 -37.87 -1.07 -64.45
C ARG A 100 -36.90 -1.87 -65.34
N PRO A 101 -36.16 -1.23 -66.26
CA PRO A 101 -35.09 -1.88 -67.01
C PRO A 101 -33.93 -2.35 -66.11
N ASP A 102 -33.20 -3.36 -66.58
CA ASP A 102 -31.91 -3.75 -66.01
C ASP A 102 -30.96 -2.55 -65.96
N ASN A 103 -30.07 -2.49 -64.96
CA ASN A 103 -29.02 -1.48 -64.84
C ASN A 103 -29.50 -0.03 -64.98
N SER A 104 -30.63 0.33 -64.37
CA SER A 104 -31.29 1.65 -64.54
C SER A 104 -31.35 2.52 -63.29
N VAL A 105 -31.06 1.95 -62.11
CA VAL A 105 -31.16 2.65 -60.81
C VAL A 105 -29.80 2.62 -60.09
N ALA A 106 -29.35 3.73 -59.54
CA ALA A 106 -28.04 3.81 -58.89
C ALA A 106 -28.07 3.47 -57.39
N VAL A 107 -29.20 3.73 -56.72
CA VAL A 107 -29.44 3.38 -55.31
C VAL A 107 -30.83 2.78 -55.14
N ILE A 108 -30.92 1.65 -54.45
CA ILE A 108 -32.19 1.14 -53.91
C ILE A 108 -32.08 1.11 -52.40
N SER A 109 -33.08 1.65 -51.71
CA SER A 109 -33.19 1.58 -50.26
C SER A 109 -34.52 0.99 -49.81
N ALA A 110 -34.54 0.44 -48.60
CA ALA A 110 -35.75 0.10 -47.86
C ALA A 110 -35.50 0.31 -46.37
N PHE A 111 -36.22 1.24 -45.74
CA PHE A 111 -36.05 1.59 -44.32
C PHE A 111 -37.29 1.20 -43.52
N HIS A 112 -37.18 0.16 -42.68
CA HIS A 112 -38.29 -0.43 -41.94
C HIS A 112 -39.42 -0.92 -42.85
N MET A 113 -39.09 -1.88 -43.72
CA MET A 113 -39.99 -2.44 -44.74
C MET A 113 -39.84 -3.96 -44.84
N VAL A 114 -38.59 -4.45 -44.85
CA VAL A 114 -38.29 -5.88 -45.04
C VAL A 114 -38.82 -6.78 -43.92
N GLU A 115 -39.05 -6.26 -42.72
CA GLU A 115 -39.68 -6.97 -41.60
C GLU A 115 -41.20 -7.14 -41.73
N HIS A 116 -41.84 -6.42 -42.67
CA HIS A 116 -43.28 -6.51 -42.93
C HIS A 116 -43.62 -7.52 -44.05
N VAL A 117 -42.63 -8.02 -44.81
CA VAL A 117 -42.85 -8.94 -45.95
C VAL A 117 -42.51 -10.40 -45.62
N PRO A 118 -43.13 -11.39 -46.28
CA PRO A 118 -42.71 -12.80 -46.19
C PRO A 118 -41.33 -13.04 -46.84
N THR A 119 -40.59 -14.05 -46.36
CA THR A 119 -39.26 -14.40 -46.89
C THR A 119 -39.24 -14.65 -48.40
N ASP A 120 -40.24 -15.34 -48.95
CA ASP A 120 -40.31 -15.62 -50.40
C ASP A 120 -40.47 -14.33 -51.23
N TYR A 121 -41.19 -13.33 -50.70
CA TYR A 121 -41.30 -12.01 -51.32
C TYR A 121 -39.96 -11.27 -51.23
N LEU A 122 -39.28 -11.32 -50.08
CA LEU A 122 -37.97 -10.71 -49.91
C LEU A 122 -36.94 -11.29 -50.89
N ILE A 123 -36.93 -12.60 -51.11
CA ILE A 123 -36.04 -13.25 -52.10
C ILE A 123 -36.28 -12.67 -53.50
N GLY A 124 -37.53 -12.67 -53.97
CA GLY A 124 -37.85 -12.09 -55.29
C GLY A 124 -37.55 -10.59 -55.37
N LEU A 125 -37.71 -9.84 -54.28
CA LEU A 125 -37.37 -8.43 -54.21
C LEU A 125 -35.86 -8.21 -54.34
N LEU A 126 -35.04 -9.07 -53.73
CA LEU A 126 -33.58 -9.00 -53.82
C LEU A 126 -33.07 -9.32 -55.23
N ASP A 127 -33.68 -10.30 -55.92
CA ASP A 127 -33.37 -10.62 -57.32
C ASP A 127 -33.66 -9.40 -58.23
N GLU A 128 -34.81 -8.76 -58.05
CA GLU A 128 -35.19 -7.55 -58.79
C GLU A 128 -34.29 -6.34 -58.44
N CYS A 129 -33.93 -6.17 -57.16
CA CYS A 129 -32.95 -5.17 -56.75
C CYS A 129 -31.60 -5.37 -57.45
N GLN A 130 -31.11 -6.61 -57.52
CA GLN A 130 -29.85 -6.92 -58.20
C GLN A 130 -29.95 -6.64 -59.70
N ARG A 131 -31.04 -7.07 -60.36
CA ARG A 131 -31.27 -6.84 -61.79
C ARG A 131 -31.29 -5.34 -62.14
N VAL A 132 -32.06 -4.55 -61.39
CA VAL A 132 -32.37 -3.15 -61.70
C VAL A 132 -31.24 -2.19 -61.31
N LEU A 133 -30.43 -2.49 -60.29
CA LEU A 133 -29.27 -1.67 -59.93
C LEU A 133 -28.24 -1.58 -61.06
N THR A 134 -27.64 -0.40 -61.27
CA THR A 134 -26.48 -0.21 -62.14
C THR A 134 -25.26 -0.95 -61.60
N ASP A 135 -24.25 -1.14 -62.45
CA ASP A 135 -22.92 -1.55 -61.99
C ASP A 135 -22.40 -0.56 -60.92
N ASP A 136 -21.79 -1.10 -59.87
CA ASP A 136 -21.41 -0.44 -58.62
C ASP A 136 -22.55 0.33 -57.90
N GLY A 137 -23.80 0.02 -58.24
CA GLY A 137 -25.00 0.51 -57.56
C GLY A 137 -25.13 -0.01 -56.12
N LEU A 138 -25.78 0.79 -55.28
CA LEU A 138 -25.87 0.59 -53.83
C LEU A 138 -27.26 0.11 -53.39
N LEU A 139 -27.30 -0.96 -52.60
CA LEU A 139 -28.47 -1.43 -51.87
C LEU A 139 -28.32 -1.09 -50.37
N ILE A 140 -29.38 -0.55 -49.75
CA ILE A 140 -29.46 -0.27 -48.31
C ILE A 140 -30.76 -0.87 -47.75
N LEU A 141 -30.68 -1.87 -46.87
CA LEU A 141 -31.85 -2.46 -46.21
C LEU A 141 -31.73 -2.29 -44.69
N GLU A 142 -32.42 -1.29 -44.11
CA GLU A 142 -32.43 -1.03 -42.66
C GLU A 142 -33.67 -1.62 -42.00
N THR A 143 -33.48 -2.31 -40.88
CA THR A 143 -34.54 -3.02 -40.14
C THR A 143 -34.16 -3.16 -38.65
N PRO A 144 -35.12 -3.34 -37.71
CA PRO A 144 -34.84 -3.46 -36.29
C PRO A 144 -33.95 -4.67 -35.98
N ASN A 145 -32.96 -4.47 -35.10
CA ASN A 145 -31.94 -5.48 -34.82
C ASN A 145 -32.35 -6.47 -33.73
N PRO A 146 -32.59 -7.76 -34.03
CA PRO A 146 -32.92 -8.76 -33.02
C PRO A 146 -31.74 -9.17 -32.14
N GLU A 147 -30.50 -8.78 -32.45
CA GLU A 147 -29.36 -8.96 -31.54
C GLU A 147 -29.54 -8.16 -30.24
N ASN A 148 -30.14 -6.97 -30.34
CA ASN A 148 -30.50 -6.17 -29.17
C ASN A 148 -31.69 -6.84 -28.47
N ILE A 149 -31.51 -7.23 -27.20
CA ILE A 149 -32.51 -8.01 -26.45
C ILE A 149 -33.82 -7.24 -26.31
N SER A 150 -33.77 -5.94 -26.01
CA SER A 150 -34.95 -5.07 -25.90
C SER A 150 -35.77 -5.04 -27.19
N VAL A 151 -35.09 -5.03 -28.34
CA VAL A 151 -35.73 -5.03 -29.66
C VAL A 151 -36.30 -6.40 -29.96
N GLY A 152 -35.47 -7.44 -29.95
CA GLY A 152 -35.84 -8.81 -30.34
C GLY A 152 -36.90 -9.47 -29.44
N THR A 153 -37.04 -9.06 -28.17
CA THR A 153 -38.05 -9.64 -27.25
C THR A 153 -39.23 -8.73 -26.93
N TYR A 154 -39.16 -7.43 -27.25
CA TYR A 154 -40.23 -6.48 -26.86
C TYR A 154 -40.54 -5.44 -27.93
N THR A 155 -39.63 -4.53 -28.28
CA THR A 155 -40.04 -3.38 -29.13
C THR A 155 -40.35 -3.75 -30.57
N PHE A 156 -39.79 -4.85 -31.08
CA PHE A 156 -40.19 -5.41 -32.38
C PHE A 156 -41.67 -5.82 -32.40
N HIS A 157 -42.23 -6.27 -31.28
CA HIS A 157 -43.63 -6.73 -31.19
C HIS A 157 -44.63 -5.61 -30.85
N LEU A 158 -44.18 -4.35 -30.79
CA LEU A 158 -45.09 -3.21 -30.64
C LEU A 158 -45.85 -2.89 -31.93
N ASP A 159 -45.26 -3.19 -33.10
CA ASP A 159 -45.95 -3.14 -34.38
C ASP A 159 -46.59 -4.52 -34.68
N PRO A 160 -47.92 -4.61 -34.79
CA PRO A 160 -48.62 -5.86 -35.08
C PRO A 160 -48.53 -6.31 -36.56
N THR A 161 -47.93 -5.50 -37.44
CA THR A 161 -47.82 -5.79 -38.88
C THR A 161 -46.53 -6.50 -39.25
N HIS A 162 -45.48 -6.40 -38.41
CA HIS A 162 -44.24 -7.15 -38.53
C HIS A 162 -44.48 -8.67 -38.59
N LYS A 163 -43.67 -9.39 -39.40
CA LYS A 163 -43.79 -10.85 -39.59
C LYS A 163 -42.90 -11.63 -38.63
N SER A 164 -41.60 -11.36 -38.67
CA SER A 164 -40.59 -12.06 -37.89
C SER A 164 -39.33 -11.20 -37.81
N PRO A 165 -38.62 -11.17 -36.67
CA PRO A 165 -37.33 -10.48 -36.61
C PRO A 165 -36.35 -11.11 -37.60
N LEU A 166 -35.59 -10.27 -38.33
CA LEU A 166 -34.59 -10.70 -39.30
C LEU A 166 -33.19 -10.62 -38.66
N PRO A 167 -32.50 -11.74 -38.41
CA PRO A 167 -31.11 -11.70 -37.96
C PRO A 167 -30.19 -11.10 -39.05
N PRO A 168 -29.18 -10.29 -38.70
CA PRO A 168 -28.27 -9.70 -39.68
C PRO A 168 -27.62 -10.72 -40.61
N ASP A 169 -27.11 -11.83 -40.06
CA ASP A 169 -26.49 -12.93 -40.80
C ASP A 169 -27.44 -13.57 -41.83
N LEU A 170 -28.75 -13.60 -41.55
CA LEU A 170 -29.75 -14.13 -42.48
C LEU A 170 -30.00 -13.16 -43.63
N LEU A 171 -30.14 -11.86 -43.34
CA LEU A 171 -30.35 -10.85 -44.38
C LEU A 171 -29.11 -10.73 -45.29
N GLU A 172 -27.91 -10.72 -44.71
CA GLU A 172 -26.65 -10.74 -45.47
C GLU A 172 -26.52 -12.00 -46.33
N PHE A 173 -26.87 -13.17 -45.80
CA PHE A 173 -26.89 -14.41 -46.58
C PHE A 173 -27.84 -14.31 -47.79
N LEU A 174 -29.07 -13.84 -47.60
CA LEU A 174 -30.06 -13.70 -48.68
C LEU A 174 -29.60 -12.70 -49.75
N VAL A 175 -29.05 -11.55 -49.34
CA VAL A 175 -28.48 -10.55 -50.24
C VAL A 175 -27.29 -11.12 -51.02
N GLY A 176 -26.43 -11.92 -50.38
CA GLY A 176 -25.36 -12.65 -51.05
C GLY A 176 -25.87 -13.69 -52.05
N GLN A 177 -26.96 -14.41 -51.74
CA GLN A 177 -27.57 -15.38 -52.68
C GLN A 177 -28.18 -14.71 -53.92
N ALA A 178 -28.75 -13.50 -53.79
CA ALA A 178 -29.24 -12.70 -54.92
C ALA A 178 -28.13 -12.22 -55.86
N GLY A 179 -26.84 -12.43 -55.52
CA GLY A 179 -25.70 -12.16 -56.40
C GLY A 179 -25.03 -10.81 -56.20
N PHE A 180 -25.19 -10.17 -55.04
CA PHE A 180 -24.37 -9.03 -54.64
C PHE A 180 -22.94 -9.48 -54.29
N ALA A 181 -21.94 -8.72 -54.75
CA ALA A 181 -20.53 -9.12 -54.68
C ALA A 181 -19.81 -8.62 -53.41
N GLU A 182 -20.28 -7.51 -52.83
CA GLU A 182 -19.78 -6.95 -51.57
C GLU A 182 -21.00 -6.67 -50.67
N THR A 183 -20.98 -7.19 -49.45
CA THR A 183 -21.98 -6.95 -48.40
C THR A 183 -21.31 -6.44 -47.13
N ALA A 184 -22.05 -5.70 -46.29
CA ALA A 184 -21.63 -5.38 -44.94
C ALA A 184 -22.82 -5.04 -44.02
N ILE A 185 -22.75 -5.45 -42.76
CA ILE A 185 -23.74 -5.09 -41.72
C ILE A 185 -23.31 -3.84 -40.95
N LEU A 186 -24.00 -2.73 -41.17
CA LEU A 186 -23.93 -1.53 -40.34
C LEU A 186 -24.89 -1.66 -39.15
N ARG A 187 -24.45 -1.42 -37.92
CA ARG A 187 -25.32 -1.38 -36.72
C ARG A 187 -25.45 0.05 -36.21
N LEU A 188 -26.67 0.50 -35.91
CA LEU A 188 -26.96 1.92 -35.66
C LEU A 188 -28.18 2.14 -34.73
N ASN A 189 -28.55 3.41 -34.55
CA ASN A 189 -29.73 3.92 -33.84
C ASN A 189 -29.90 3.52 -32.35
N GLY A 190 -28.96 2.78 -31.76
CA GLY A 190 -28.90 2.56 -30.31
C GLY A 190 -28.20 3.69 -29.56
N ALA A 191 -28.23 3.62 -28.23
CA ALA A 191 -27.48 4.51 -27.36
C ALA A 191 -25.95 4.36 -27.59
N PRO A 192 -25.15 5.44 -27.43
CA PRO A 192 -23.69 5.33 -27.44
C PRO A 192 -23.22 4.44 -26.28
N MET A 193 -22.04 3.82 -26.42
CA MET A 193 -21.46 2.99 -25.37
C MET A 193 -21.13 3.83 -24.12
N ILE A 194 -21.48 3.32 -22.94
CA ILE A 194 -21.20 3.99 -21.66
C ILE A 194 -19.81 3.65 -21.11
N ASP A 195 -19.19 4.62 -20.46
CA ASP A 195 -18.02 4.37 -19.62
C ASP A 195 -18.47 4.02 -18.20
N ALA A 196 -18.74 2.73 -17.99
CA ALA A 196 -19.22 2.17 -16.74
C ALA A 196 -18.48 0.87 -16.41
N GLY A 197 -18.75 0.32 -15.21
CA GLY A 197 -18.16 -0.94 -14.78
C GLY A 197 -18.54 -2.12 -15.70
N PRO A 198 -17.71 -3.18 -15.77
CA PRO A 198 -17.89 -4.31 -16.70
C PRO A 198 -19.29 -4.90 -16.81
N MET A 199 -20.00 -5.08 -15.70
CA MET A 199 -21.35 -5.65 -15.69
C MET A 199 -22.37 -4.68 -16.31
N GLU A 200 -22.32 -3.42 -15.93
CA GLU A 200 -23.21 -2.37 -16.43
C GLU A 200 -22.98 -2.13 -17.93
N ARG A 201 -21.71 -2.07 -18.36
CA ARG A 201 -21.35 -1.98 -19.78
C ARG A 201 -21.81 -3.20 -20.59
N SER A 202 -21.77 -4.40 -20.01
CA SER A 202 -22.29 -5.62 -20.65
C SER A 202 -23.81 -5.59 -20.83
N VAL A 203 -24.55 -5.15 -19.80
CA VAL A 203 -26.02 -4.97 -19.89
C VAL A 203 -26.36 -3.88 -20.91
N HIS A 204 -25.68 -2.74 -20.87
CA HIS A 204 -25.88 -1.65 -21.84
C HIS A 204 -25.67 -2.10 -23.29
N LEU A 205 -24.59 -2.85 -23.55
CA LEU A 205 -24.31 -3.43 -24.86
C LEU A 205 -25.47 -4.31 -25.37
N MET A 206 -26.02 -5.17 -24.52
CA MET A 206 -27.07 -6.12 -24.92
C MET A 206 -28.46 -5.49 -25.09
N PHE A 207 -28.77 -4.41 -24.37
CA PHE A 207 -30.13 -3.86 -24.27
C PHE A 207 -30.34 -2.48 -24.92
N GLU A 208 -29.31 -1.64 -25.04
CA GLU A 208 -29.45 -0.23 -25.47
C GLU A 208 -28.71 0.12 -26.77
N VAL A 209 -27.64 -0.61 -27.10
CA VAL A 209 -26.79 -0.36 -28.28
C VAL A 209 -27.37 -1.04 -29.53
N ALA A 210 -27.08 -0.49 -30.72
CA ALA A 210 -27.36 -1.11 -32.01
C ALA A 210 -28.80 -1.61 -32.16
N ARG A 211 -29.77 -0.71 -31.97
CA ARG A 211 -31.21 -1.05 -31.98
C ARG A 211 -31.75 -1.36 -33.38
N ASP A 212 -31.13 -0.78 -34.41
CA ASP A 212 -31.39 -1.09 -35.81
C ASP A 212 -30.09 -1.55 -36.48
N TYR A 213 -30.20 -2.27 -37.58
CA TYR A 213 -29.07 -2.58 -38.45
C TYR A 213 -29.46 -2.36 -39.91
N ALA A 214 -28.46 -2.07 -40.75
CA ALA A 214 -28.62 -2.04 -42.19
C ALA A 214 -27.70 -3.07 -42.86
N CYS A 215 -28.27 -3.90 -43.72
CA CYS A 215 -27.51 -4.67 -44.69
C CYS A 215 -27.21 -3.75 -45.88
N LEU A 216 -25.94 -3.42 -46.05
CA LEU A 216 -25.41 -2.66 -47.19
C LEU A 216 -24.89 -3.65 -48.22
N ALA A 217 -25.13 -3.39 -49.51
CA ALA A 217 -24.52 -4.18 -50.57
C ALA A 217 -24.20 -3.39 -51.83
N ARG A 218 -23.19 -3.83 -52.57
CA ARG A 218 -22.79 -3.26 -53.86
C ARG A 218 -22.83 -4.29 -54.98
N LYS A 219 -23.43 -3.90 -56.10
CA LYS A 219 -23.45 -4.68 -57.35
C LYS A 219 -22.14 -4.45 -58.12
N ARG A 220 -21.03 -5.02 -57.68
CA ARG A 220 -19.78 -4.98 -58.45
C ARG A 220 -19.87 -5.90 -59.67
N ASP A 221 -19.34 -5.47 -60.82
CA ASP A 221 -19.03 -6.39 -61.91
C ASP A 221 -17.92 -7.37 -61.46
N LYS A 222 -17.99 -8.61 -61.93
CA LYS A 222 -17.03 -9.69 -61.58
C LYS A 222 -15.63 -9.46 -62.17
N GLN A 223 -15.44 -8.42 -62.98
CA GLN A 223 -14.16 -8.09 -63.62
C GLN A 223 -13.42 -6.89 -63.00
N SER A 224 -14.01 -6.16 -62.03
CA SER A 224 -13.30 -5.03 -61.41
C SER A 224 -12.33 -5.50 -60.32
N GLU A 225 -11.03 -5.39 -60.60
CA GLU A 225 -9.93 -5.64 -59.64
C GLU A 225 -9.76 -4.50 -58.61
N GLU A 226 -10.64 -3.49 -58.59
CA GLU A 226 -10.57 -2.37 -57.65
C GLU A 226 -10.93 -2.76 -56.21
N GLU A 227 -10.30 -2.11 -55.23
CA GLU A 227 -10.16 -2.60 -53.86
C GLU A 227 -11.48 -3.08 -53.22
N PRO A 228 -11.59 -4.35 -52.80
CA PRO A 228 -12.72 -4.84 -52.01
C PRO A 228 -12.65 -4.23 -50.60
N GLY A 229 -13.71 -3.55 -50.16
CA GLY A 229 -13.82 -3.03 -48.80
C GLY A 229 -14.26 -1.58 -48.62
N SER A 230 -14.87 -0.91 -49.60
CA SER A 230 -15.42 0.45 -49.40
C SER A 230 -16.59 0.43 -48.39
N LEU A 231 -17.45 -0.60 -48.47
CA LEU A 231 -18.50 -0.82 -47.47
C LEU A 231 -17.91 -1.26 -46.12
N ALA A 232 -16.93 -2.16 -46.14
CA ALA A 232 -16.29 -2.67 -44.92
C ALA A 232 -15.56 -1.55 -44.13
N ALA A 233 -14.86 -0.64 -44.82
CA ALA A 233 -14.19 0.50 -44.21
C ALA A 233 -15.20 1.50 -43.62
N PHE A 234 -16.30 1.77 -44.32
CA PHE A 234 -17.38 2.63 -43.81
C PHE A 234 -18.04 2.03 -42.56
N VAL A 235 -18.37 0.74 -42.59
CA VAL A 235 -18.95 0.00 -41.45
C VAL A 235 -17.98 -0.03 -40.28
N TYR A 236 -16.69 -0.29 -40.49
CA TYR A 236 -15.68 -0.24 -39.43
C TYR A 236 -15.60 1.12 -38.73
N ALA A 237 -15.77 2.22 -39.48
CA ALA A 237 -15.72 3.57 -38.93
C ALA A 237 -17.03 4.05 -38.27
N SER A 238 -18.19 3.54 -38.73
CA SER A 238 -19.51 4.10 -38.37
C SER A 238 -20.43 3.15 -37.59
N SER A 239 -20.15 1.84 -37.57
CA SER A 239 -21.00 0.85 -36.90
C SER A 239 -20.87 0.91 -35.39
N GLN A 240 -22.01 0.82 -34.70
CA GLN A 240 -22.06 0.48 -33.29
C GLN A 240 -21.61 -0.98 -33.07
N PRO A 241 -21.13 -1.34 -31.86
CA PRO A 241 -20.79 -2.73 -31.52
C PRO A 241 -22.00 -3.68 -31.62
N ALA A 242 -21.74 -4.95 -31.96
CA ALA A 242 -22.77 -5.99 -31.96
C ALA A 242 -23.25 -6.30 -30.52
N PRO A 243 -24.56 -6.20 -30.21
CA PRO A 243 -25.10 -6.53 -28.89
C PRO A 243 -24.80 -7.97 -28.42
N THR A 244 -24.64 -8.87 -29.39
CA THR A 244 -24.34 -10.30 -29.26
C THR A 244 -22.85 -10.63 -29.12
N ASP A 245 -21.95 -9.63 -29.02
CA ASP A 245 -20.50 -9.85 -28.88
C ASP A 245 -20.13 -10.47 -27.52
N THR A 246 -20.32 -11.80 -27.42
CA THR A 246 -19.97 -12.56 -26.22
C THR A 246 -18.45 -12.59 -25.95
N GLY A 247 -17.62 -12.19 -26.92
CA GLY A 247 -16.18 -12.03 -26.74
C GLY A 247 -15.89 -10.87 -25.80
N LYS A 248 -16.34 -9.67 -26.16
CA LYS A 248 -16.21 -8.46 -25.33
C LYS A 248 -16.88 -8.61 -23.97
N ILE A 249 -18.08 -9.19 -23.92
CA ILE A 249 -18.80 -9.43 -22.64
C ILE A 249 -17.96 -10.33 -21.72
N LYS A 250 -17.37 -11.42 -22.23
CA LYS A 250 -16.49 -12.31 -21.44
C LYS A 250 -15.20 -11.62 -21.04
N GLU A 251 -14.63 -10.77 -21.89
CA GLU A 251 -13.43 -9.99 -21.58
C GLU A 251 -13.67 -9.02 -20.42
N TRP A 252 -14.75 -8.24 -20.47
CA TRP A 252 -15.13 -7.32 -19.39
C TRP A 252 -15.45 -8.07 -18.09
N ILE A 253 -16.23 -9.16 -18.14
CA ILE A 253 -16.53 -9.95 -16.93
C ILE A 253 -15.24 -10.50 -16.29
N ARG A 254 -14.29 -10.99 -17.09
CA ARG A 254 -12.98 -11.45 -16.58
C ARG A 254 -12.15 -10.33 -15.98
N SER A 255 -12.14 -9.13 -16.56
CA SER A 255 -11.39 -8.01 -15.98
C SER A 255 -11.95 -7.61 -14.60
N ALA A 256 -13.26 -7.71 -14.40
CA ALA A 256 -13.87 -7.54 -13.06
C ALA A 256 -13.42 -8.62 -12.07
N ASP A 257 -13.40 -9.89 -12.49
CA ASP A 257 -12.93 -11.00 -11.64
C ASP A 257 -11.45 -10.82 -11.25
N ASP A 258 -10.58 -10.45 -12.20
CA ASP A 258 -9.16 -10.20 -11.96
C ASP A 258 -8.92 -9.00 -11.02
N GLU A 259 -9.69 -7.92 -11.15
CA GLU A 259 -9.66 -6.79 -10.21
C GLU A 259 -10.09 -7.19 -8.80
N ILE A 260 -11.17 -7.98 -8.67
CA ILE A 260 -11.67 -8.48 -7.38
C ILE A 260 -10.64 -9.40 -6.71
N VAL A 261 -10.01 -10.30 -7.47
CA VAL A 261 -8.93 -11.18 -7.00
C VAL A 261 -7.70 -10.36 -6.60
N GLY A 262 -7.33 -9.36 -7.39
CA GLY A 262 -6.24 -8.43 -7.10
C GLY A 262 -6.46 -7.66 -5.79
N MET A 263 -7.64 -7.06 -5.63
CA MET A 263 -8.04 -6.32 -4.42
C MET A 263 -8.10 -7.24 -3.20
N SER A 264 -8.64 -8.45 -3.33
CA SER A 264 -8.66 -9.46 -2.26
C SER A 264 -7.24 -9.88 -1.82
N LYS A 265 -6.32 -10.03 -2.77
CA LYS A 265 -4.90 -10.33 -2.50
C LYS A 265 -4.19 -9.15 -1.82
N ALA A 266 -4.47 -7.91 -2.24
CA ALA A 266 -3.96 -6.70 -1.60
C ALA A 266 -4.46 -6.59 -0.14
N ILE A 267 -5.76 -6.73 0.10
CA ILE A 267 -6.37 -6.73 1.44
C ILE A 267 -5.73 -7.80 2.32
N LYS A 268 -5.59 -9.04 1.84
CA LYS A 268 -4.94 -10.13 2.59
C LYS A 268 -3.49 -9.82 2.97
N THR A 269 -2.76 -9.16 2.07
CA THR A 269 -1.35 -8.77 2.30
C THR A 269 -1.27 -7.66 3.36
N THR A 270 -2.12 -6.63 3.26
CA THR A 270 -2.23 -5.56 4.26
C THR A 270 -2.64 -6.13 5.63
N MET A 271 -3.65 -7.00 5.70
CA MET A 271 -4.07 -7.66 6.95
C MET A 271 -2.94 -8.46 7.60
N SER A 272 -2.14 -9.20 6.83
CA SER A 272 -0.97 -9.92 7.37
C SER A 272 0.05 -8.94 7.95
N SER A 273 0.39 -7.89 7.20
CA SER A 273 1.34 -6.85 7.64
C SER A 273 0.87 -6.15 8.93
N THR A 274 -0.43 -5.80 9.02
CA THR A 274 -1.02 -5.20 10.23
C THR A 274 -1.03 -6.19 11.40
N ALA A 275 -1.29 -7.47 11.17
CA ALA A 275 -1.24 -8.49 12.22
C ALA A 275 0.19 -8.67 12.77
N ASP A 276 1.20 -8.64 11.91
CA ASP A 276 2.61 -8.74 12.31
C ASP A 276 3.10 -7.46 13.03
N GLN A 277 2.65 -6.28 12.60
CA GLN A 277 2.86 -5.03 13.34
C GLN A 277 2.24 -5.06 14.76
N LEU A 278 1.02 -5.57 14.90
CA LEU A 278 0.34 -5.70 16.20
C LEU A 278 1.06 -6.70 17.12
N ARG A 279 1.57 -7.81 16.58
CA ARG A 279 2.43 -8.75 17.31
C ARG A 279 3.70 -8.06 17.80
N GLN A 280 4.42 -7.38 16.92
CA GLN A 280 5.65 -6.66 17.28
C GLN A 280 5.40 -5.59 18.34
N MET A 281 4.27 -4.86 18.28
CA MET A 281 3.89 -3.91 19.33
C MET A 281 3.61 -4.60 20.67
N THR A 282 2.97 -5.77 20.66
CA THR A 282 2.65 -6.55 21.86
C THR A 282 3.92 -7.10 22.51
N ASP A 283 4.86 -7.63 21.71
CA ASP A 283 6.16 -8.11 22.19
C ASP A 283 6.99 -6.96 22.78
N ASN A 284 7.00 -5.79 22.12
CA ASN A 284 7.67 -4.59 22.64
C ASN A 284 7.05 -4.11 23.97
N LEU A 285 5.72 -4.13 24.11
CA LEU A 285 5.02 -3.79 25.34
C LEU A 285 5.32 -4.79 26.47
N ALA A 286 5.39 -6.08 26.16
CA ALA A 286 5.78 -7.12 27.12
C ALA A 286 7.23 -6.92 27.60
N ALA A 287 8.16 -6.62 26.69
CA ALA A 287 9.55 -6.31 27.02
C ALA A 287 9.69 -5.03 27.88
N GLN A 288 8.93 -3.98 27.57
CA GLN A 288 8.88 -2.77 28.40
C GLN A 288 8.33 -3.04 29.81
N SER A 289 7.27 -3.84 29.92
CA SER A 289 6.68 -4.24 31.21
C SER A 289 7.69 -5.00 32.07
N GLU A 290 8.45 -5.94 31.48
CA GLU A 290 9.48 -6.69 32.20
C GLU A 290 10.66 -5.81 32.63
N LEU A 291 11.09 -4.85 31.80
CA LEU A 291 12.10 -3.86 32.19
C LEU A 291 11.64 -2.98 33.36
N VAL A 292 10.38 -2.55 33.37
CA VAL A 292 9.78 -1.81 34.50
C VAL A 292 9.72 -2.69 35.76
N ARG A 293 9.37 -3.98 35.62
CA ARG A 293 9.36 -4.94 36.73
C ARG A 293 10.75 -5.10 37.36
N ILE A 294 11.78 -5.30 36.54
CA ILE A 294 13.18 -5.41 36.98
C ILE A 294 13.64 -4.10 37.65
N GLY A 295 13.31 -2.96 37.06
CA GLY A 295 13.62 -1.63 37.62
C GLY A 295 12.99 -1.42 39.00
N ASN A 296 11.73 -1.81 39.18
CA ASN A 296 11.04 -1.74 40.47
C ASN A 296 11.66 -2.65 41.53
N ILE A 297 12.07 -3.87 41.18
CA ILE A 297 12.78 -4.78 42.09
C ILE A 297 14.13 -4.18 42.51
N ALA A 298 14.88 -3.59 41.57
CA ALA A 298 16.13 -2.92 41.87
C ALA A 298 15.92 -1.70 42.79
N LEU A 299 14.88 -0.90 42.56
CA LEU A 299 14.50 0.24 43.40
C LEU A 299 14.13 -0.20 44.83
N GLN A 300 13.35 -1.27 44.98
CA GLN A 300 13.05 -1.85 46.30
C GLN A 300 14.32 -2.31 47.02
N GLY A 301 15.28 -2.91 46.28
CA GLY A 301 16.58 -3.29 46.80
C GLY A 301 17.42 -2.11 47.30
N THR A 302 17.46 -1.00 46.56
CA THR A 302 18.19 0.21 46.98
C THR A 302 17.50 0.89 48.17
N MET A 303 16.17 0.98 48.19
CA MET A 303 15.40 1.46 49.34
C MET A 303 15.66 0.63 50.60
N ALA A 304 15.69 -0.71 50.50
CA ALA A 304 16.00 -1.61 51.61
C ALA A 304 17.47 -1.54 52.07
N SER A 305 18.39 -1.10 51.19
CA SER A 305 19.78 -0.81 51.56
C SER A 305 19.89 0.53 52.30
N LEU A 306 19.22 1.58 51.80
CA LEU A 306 19.16 2.90 52.42
C LEU A 306 18.50 2.84 53.81
N ALA A 307 17.42 2.07 53.98
CA ALA A 307 16.79 1.84 55.28
C ALA A 307 17.77 1.24 56.30
N ARG A 308 18.54 0.22 55.91
CA ARG A 308 19.58 -0.39 56.76
C ARG A 308 20.75 0.57 57.03
N GLN A 309 21.12 1.44 56.10
CA GLN A 309 22.12 2.49 56.36
C GLN A 309 21.59 3.51 57.38
N LEU A 310 20.32 3.90 57.29
CA LEU A 310 19.67 4.82 58.23
C LEU A 310 19.59 4.22 59.65
N GLU A 311 19.24 2.94 59.79
CA GLU A 311 19.26 2.24 61.08
C GLU A 311 20.68 2.17 61.67
N ASN A 312 21.68 1.83 60.85
CA ASN A 312 23.08 1.81 61.28
C ASN A 312 23.60 3.21 61.67
N ALA A 313 23.12 4.27 61.02
CA ALA A 313 23.43 5.65 61.41
C ALA A 313 22.81 5.99 62.77
N LYS A 314 21.51 5.74 62.97
CA LYS A 314 20.83 5.91 64.26
C LYS A 314 21.49 5.12 65.39
N ALA A 315 21.93 3.88 65.12
CA ALA A 315 22.65 3.07 66.10
C ALA A 315 24.01 3.68 66.49
N LYS A 316 24.73 4.30 65.53
CA LYS A 316 25.96 5.06 65.81
C LYS A 316 25.69 6.33 66.59
N ASP A 317 24.64 7.08 66.26
CA ASP A 317 24.27 8.30 66.98
C ASP A 317 23.89 8.00 68.43
N ASN A 318 23.14 6.92 68.68
CA ASN A 318 22.85 6.43 70.03
C ASN A 318 24.13 6.03 70.78
N ALA A 319 25.06 5.31 70.13
CA ALA A 319 26.33 4.93 70.73
C ALA A 319 27.25 6.13 71.00
N LEU A 320 27.17 7.20 70.20
CA LEU A 320 27.86 8.47 70.47
C LEU A 320 27.23 9.18 71.68
N ALA A 321 25.91 9.24 71.78
CA ALA A 321 25.22 9.81 72.94
C ALA A 321 25.54 9.07 74.25
N GLU A 322 25.68 7.74 74.21
CA GLU A 322 26.17 6.95 75.35
C GLU A 322 27.62 7.31 75.74
N ARG A 323 28.50 7.55 74.75
CA ARG A 323 29.89 7.95 74.99
C ARG A 323 30.00 9.37 75.53
N ASP A 324 29.18 10.29 75.05
CA ASP A 324 29.12 11.66 75.57
C ASP A 324 28.59 11.68 77.02
N ALA A 325 27.63 10.83 77.35
CA ALA A 325 27.18 10.63 78.74
C ALA A 325 28.27 10.01 79.64
N GLU A 326 29.07 9.07 79.12
CA GLU A 326 30.23 8.52 79.83
C GLU A 326 31.33 9.58 80.05
N ILE A 327 31.62 10.40 79.03
CA ILE A 327 32.55 11.53 79.12
C ILE A 327 32.06 12.57 80.14
N ALA A 328 30.76 12.88 80.18
CA ALA A 328 30.18 13.79 81.17
C ALA A 328 30.36 13.27 82.60
N ARG A 329 30.06 11.97 82.85
CA ARG A 329 30.31 11.33 84.16
C ARG A 329 31.79 11.30 84.55
N LEU A 330 32.69 11.08 83.59
CA LEU A 330 34.13 11.13 83.85
C LEU A 330 34.59 12.57 84.16
N GLY A 331 34.05 13.58 83.47
CA GLY A 331 34.28 14.99 83.76
C GLY A 331 33.80 15.38 85.17
N GLU A 332 32.64 14.89 85.59
CA GLU A 332 32.09 15.11 86.93
C GLU A 332 32.93 14.43 88.03
N ARG A 333 33.44 13.21 87.78
CA ARG A 333 34.42 12.54 88.64
C ARG A 333 35.75 13.28 88.72
N VAL A 334 36.24 13.84 87.62
CA VAL A 334 37.44 14.70 87.62
C VAL A 334 37.19 15.99 88.40
N ALA A 335 35.99 16.58 88.31
CA ALA A 335 35.63 17.77 89.07
C ALA A 335 35.53 17.49 90.59
N THR A 336 35.01 16.33 91.00
CA THR A 336 34.99 15.91 92.42
C THR A 336 36.38 15.58 92.94
N LEU A 337 37.18 14.78 92.21
CA LEU A 337 38.59 14.54 92.55
C LEU A 337 39.40 15.84 92.65
N LYS A 338 39.15 16.83 91.77
CA LYS A 338 39.80 18.14 91.84
C LYS A 338 39.40 18.92 93.10
N LYS A 339 38.14 18.80 93.56
CA LYS A 339 37.70 19.35 94.86
C LYS A 339 38.36 18.63 96.04
N GLU A 340 38.45 17.30 96.02
CA GLU A 340 39.14 16.53 97.07
C GLU A 340 40.63 16.87 97.15
N VAL A 341 41.32 16.98 96.01
CA VAL A 341 42.72 17.42 95.94
C VAL A 341 42.88 18.86 96.46
N GLN A 342 41.98 19.77 96.12
CA GLN A 342 41.99 21.13 96.69
C GLN A 342 41.80 21.08 98.22
N GLN A 343 40.83 20.31 98.70
CA GLN A 343 40.52 20.22 100.12
C GLN A 343 41.65 19.56 100.93
N LEU A 344 42.37 18.58 100.36
CA LEU A 344 43.62 18.04 100.91
C LEU A 344 44.77 19.06 100.85
N THR A 345 44.85 19.87 99.80
CA THR A 345 45.86 20.95 99.70
C THR A 345 45.61 22.03 100.76
N ASP A 346 44.35 22.39 101.01
CA ASP A 346 43.95 23.33 102.04
C ASP A 346 44.20 22.76 103.45
N GLN A 347 43.97 21.45 103.67
CA GLN A 347 44.37 20.76 104.90
C GLN A 347 45.89 20.75 105.10
N VAL A 348 46.68 20.52 104.04
CA VAL A 348 48.15 20.60 104.09
C VAL A 348 48.62 22.03 104.37
N ALA A 349 47.99 23.05 103.79
CA ALA A 349 48.28 24.46 104.08
C ALA A 349 47.93 24.83 105.54
N ALA A 350 46.84 24.29 106.09
CA ALA A 350 46.49 24.44 107.50
C ALA A 350 47.50 23.72 108.42
N PHE A 351 48.01 22.55 108.02
CA PHE A 351 49.06 21.83 108.76
C PHE A 351 50.41 22.55 108.71
N GLN A 352 50.74 23.18 107.57
CA GLN A 352 52.00 23.91 107.35
C GLN A 352 52.09 25.23 108.13
N ASN A 353 50.96 25.82 108.52
CA ASN A 353 50.91 26.99 109.41
C ASN A 353 50.87 26.64 110.92
N SER A 354 50.95 25.36 111.28
CA SER A 354 51.07 24.92 112.68
C SER A 354 52.50 25.10 113.21
N THR A 355 52.63 25.52 114.47
CA THR A 355 53.90 25.87 115.13
C THR A 355 54.93 24.73 115.21
N SER A 356 54.50 23.47 115.07
CA SER A 356 55.39 22.30 115.06
C SER A 356 56.03 22.02 113.69
N TRP A 357 55.47 22.50 112.58
CA TRP A 357 55.97 22.17 111.24
C TRP A 357 57.24 22.94 110.85
N ARG A 358 57.42 24.16 111.38
CA ARG A 358 58.58 25.03 111.10
C ARG A 358 59.92 24.54 111.66
N VAL A 359 59.93 23.55 112.55
CA VAL A 359 61.14 23.07 113.24
C VAL A 359 61.83 21.90 112.52
N THR A 360 61.15 21.20 111.60
CA THR A 360 61.68 19.98 110.93
C THR A 360 62.12 20.18 109.47
N ALA A 361 62.21 21.43 109.02
CA ALA A 361 62.51 21.79 107.63
C ALA A 361 63.89 21.31 107.08
N PRO A 362 65.02 21.31 107.83
CA PRO A 362 66.34 21.06 107.22
C PRO A 362 66.62 19.62 106.78
N ILE A 363 65.84 18.64 107.23
CA ILE A 363 66.20 17.20 107.11
C ILE A 363 65.46 16.49 105.95
N ARG A 364 64.39 17.08 105.39
CA ARG A 364 63.60 16.44 104.32
C ARG A 364 64.11 16.69 102.89
N GLY A 365 65.07 17.60 102.69
CA GLY A 365 65.55 18.02 101.36
C GLY A 365 66.44 17.03 100.59
N LEU A 366 66.71 15.82 101.11
CA LEU A 366 67.61 14.84 100.46
C LEU A 366 67.01 13.43 100.29
N VAL A 367 65.74 13.21 100.66
CA VAL A 367 65.08 11.89 100.53
C VAL A 367 64.44 11.67 99.15
N ASP A 368 64.23 12.74 98.37
CA ASP A 368 63.54 12.69 97.06
C ASP A 368 64.37 12.08 95.90
N SER A 369 65.49 11.40 96.18
CA SER A 369 66.42 10.88 95.16
C SER A 369 66.28 9.38 94.83
N PHE A 370 65.26 8.66 95.32
CA PHE A 370 65.26 7.18 95.24
C PHE A 370 64.02 6.46 94.69
N CYS A 371 62.97 7.15 94.24
CA CYS A 371 61.74 6.50 93.70
C CYS A 371 61.32 6.96 92.31
N ALA A 372 62.27 7.03 91.35
CA ALA A 372 61.98 7.38 89.95
C ALA A 372 62.73 6.55 88.89
N ILE A 373 62.98 5.25 89.12
CA ILE A 373 63.23 4.24 88.06
C ILE A 373 62.68 2.89 88.54
N GLY A 374 61.71 2.32 87.83
CA GLY A 374 61.33 0.92 88.02
C GLY A 374 59.87 0.55 87.78
N ARG A 375 59.54 0.20 86.52
CA ARG A 375 58.57 -0.86 86.11
C ARG A 375 58.39 -0.86 84.59
N VAL A 376 59.26 -1.59 83.88
CA VAL A 376 58.98 -2.09 82.52
C VAL A 376 59.05 -3.61 82.58
N PRO A 377 57.98 -4.36 82.19
CA PRO A 377 57.97 -5.81 82.30
C PRO A 377 59.03 -6.49 81.41
N LYS A 378 59.90 -7.33 82.01
CA LYS A 378 60.99 -8.04 81.32
C LYS A 378 60.54 -9.00 80.21
N ALA A 379 59.25 -9.33 80.12
CA ALA A 379 58.69 -10.24 79.11
C ALA A 379 58.66 -9.64 77.68
N ASN A 380 58.49 -8.33 77.53
CA ASN A 380 58.25 -7.71 76.20
C ASN A 380 59.53 -7.31 75.45
N ILE A 381 60.69 -7.30 76.11
CA ILE A 381 61.96 -6.84 75.52
C ILE A 381 62.36 -7.71 74.31
N LYS A 382 62.13 -9.03 74.38
CA LYS A 382 62.43 -9.97 73.26
C LYS A 382 61.57 -9.68 72.03
N LEU A 383 60.28 -9.40 72.23
CA LEU A 383 59.32 -9.09 71.15
C LEU A 383 59.61 -7.73 70.50
N VAL A 384 59.95 -6.73 71.32
CA VAL A 384 60.35 -5.39 70.88
C VAL A 384 61.69 -5.42 70.12
N MET A 385 62.66 -6.22 70.56
CA MET A 385 63.92 -6.42 69.82
C MET A 385 63.70 -7.12 68.46
N GLN A 386 62.82 -8.13 68.39
CA GLN A 386 62.46 -8.80 67.14
C GLN A 386 61.75 -7.85 66.15
N HIS A 387 60.77 -7.08 66.63
CA HIS A 387 60.10 -6.06 65.80
C HIS A 387 61.03 -4.92 65.39
N GLY A 388 61.92 -4.47 66.28
CA GLY A 388 62.93 -3.46 65.98
C GLY A 388 63.88 -3.89 64.86
N LEU A 389 64.39 -5.13 64.92
CA LEU A 389 65.24 -5.71 63.86
C LEU A 389 64.50 -5.88 62.53
N LEU A 390 63.23 -6.32 62.54
CA LEU A 390 62.41 -6.43 61.33
C LEU A 390 62.06 -5.06 60.72
N TRP A 391 61.80 -4.05 61.56
CA TRP A 391 61.57 -2.67 61.14
C TRP A 391 62.83 -2.06 60.49
N LEU A 392 64.00 -2.29 61.09
CA LEU A 392 65.31 -1.92 60.55
C LEU A 392 65.63 -2.61 59.21
N ARG A 393 65.14 -3.85 59.00
CA ARG A 393 65.29 -4.58 57.72
C ARG A 393 64.42 -4.00 56.59
N ARG A 394 63.33 -3.30 56.91
CA ARG A 394 62.41 -2.67 55.93
C ARG A 394 62.75 -1.21 55.59
N ARG A 395 63.78 -0.60 56.19
CA ARG A 395 64.19 0.81 55.95
C ARG A 395 65.72 0.95 55.79
N PRO A 396 66.31 0.62 54.63
CA PRO A 396 67.77 0.57 54.46
C PRO A 396 68.50 1.90 54.72
N ARG A 397 67.85 3.05 54.52
CA ARG A 397 68.45 4.37 54.78
C ARG A 397 68.61 4.70 56.27
N THR A 398 67.81 4.12 57.17
CA THR A 398 67.96 4.34 58.63
C THR A 398 68.95 3.37 59.26
N THR A 399 69.16 2.19 58.67
CA THR A 399 70.14 1.18 59.12
C THR A 399 71.56 1.74 59.22
N ALA A 400 71.99 2.52 58.24
CA ALA A 400 73.33 3.13 58.21
C ALA A 400 73.55 4.18 59.32
N VAL A 401 72.49 4.89 59.75
CA VAL A 401 72.55 5.86 60.85
C VAL A 401 72.61 5.13 62.19
N VAL A 402 71.75 4.12 62.39
CA VAL A 402 71.71 3.33 63.63
C VAL A 402 73.02 2.57 63.84
N GLN A 403 73.61 1.97 62.80
CA GLN A 403 74.93 1.32 62.90
C GLN A 403 76.04 2.29 63.33
N ARG A 404 75.99 3.55 62.88
CA ARG A 404 76.99 4.57 63.21
C ARG A 404 76.88 5.02 64.68
N VAL A 405 75.67 5.04 65.24
CA VAL A 405 75.42 5.34 66.66
C VAL A 405 75.76 4.14 67.56
N VAL A 406 75.42 2.91 67.17
CA VAL A 406 75.67 1.70 68.00
C VAL A 406 77.17 1.42 68.18
N ARG A 407 78.01 1.73 67.18
CA ARG A 407 79.48 1.62 67.29
C ARG A 407 80.13 2.54 68.33
N LEU A 408 79.44 3.60 68.76
CA LEU A 408 79.90 4.47 69.85
C LEU A 408 79.71 3.82 71.24
N VAL A 409 78.99 2.69 71.33
CA VAL A 409 78.74 1.96 72.58
C VAL A 409 79.10 0.46 72.41
N PRO A 410 80.40 0.11 72.45
CA PRO A 410 80.89 -1.26 72.22
C PRO A 410 80.19 -2.40 73.01
N PRO A 411 79.79 -2.26 74.30
CA PRO A 411 79.09 -3.35 75.00
C PRO A 411 77.67 -3.60 74.46
N LEU A 412 77.02 -2.61 73.83
CA LEU A 412 75.71 -2.76 73.21
C LEU A 412 75.83 -3.53 71.88
N GLU A 413 76.84 -3.21 71.07
CA GLU A 413 77.15 -3.89 69.80
C GLU A 413 77.41 -5.39 70.02
N ARG A 414 78.23 -5.76 71.03
CA ARG A 414 78.48 -7.16 71.38
C ARG A 414 77.22 -7.92 71.79
N ARG A 415 76.31 -7.30 72.55
CA ARG A 415 75.02 -7.93 72.94
C ARG A 415 74.08 -8.12 71.75
N LEU A 416 74.00 -7.15 70.84
CA LEU A 416 73.17 -7.25 69.62
C LEU A 416 73.70 -8.31 68.65
N LEU A 417 75.02 -8.37 68.43
CA LEU A 417 75.64 -9.40 67.59
C LEU A 417 75.52 -10.81 68.18
N GLY A 418 75.65 -10.94 69.50
CA GLY A 418 75.40 -12.21 70.21
C GLY A 418 73.96 -12.69 70.05
N PHE A 419 72.97 -11.79 70.19
CA PHE A 419 71.56 -12.12 70.01
C PHE A 419 71.21 -12.50 68.56
N ALA A 420 71.83 -11.85 67.57
CA ALA A 420 71.64 -12.15 66.15
C ALA A 420 72.20 -13.52 65.75
N ARG A 421 73.39 -13.89 66.24
CA ARG A 421 74.00 -15.21 66.00
C ARG A 421 73.27 -16.36 66.71
N ALA A 422 72.63 -16.10 67.86
CA ALA A 422 71.92 -17.11 68.63
C ALA A 422 70.53 -17.51 68.07
N ASN A 423 70.00 -16.80 67.07
CA ASN A 423 68.68 -17.05 66.48
C ASN A 423 68.71 -17.28 64.95
N SER A 424 69.89 -17.53 64.36
CA SER A 424 70.06 -17.74 62.91
C SER A 424 69.94 -19.23 62.53
N GLY A 425 68.77 -19.81 62.74
CA GLY A 425 68.52 -21.23 62.46
C GLY A 425 67.10 -21.50 61.96
N LEU A 426 66.85 -21.24 60.67
CA LEU A 426 65.78 -21.87 59.87
C LEU A 426 66.03 -21.60 58.36
N VAL A 427 66.48 -22.65 57.67
CA VAL A 427 66.37 -22.93 56.22
C VAL A 427 67.17 -22.06 55.23
N ALA A 428 67.81 -22.74 54.27
CA ALA A 428 68.47 -22.16 53.09
C ALA A 428 67.46 -22.15 51.90
N VAL A 429 67.72 -22.38 50.60
CA VAL A 429 68.90 -22.74 49.79
C VAL A 429 68.94 -21.78 48.59
N ASP A 430 70.07 -21.73 47.90
CA ASP A 430 70.25 -21.22 46.53
C ASP A 430 69.20 -21.72 45.52
N THR A 431 68.87 -20.89 44.52
CA THR A 431 68.73 -21.22 43.07
C THR A 431 68.14 -20.02 42.33
N GLY A 432 68.91 -19.41 41.42
CA GLY A 432 68.44 -18.27 40.62
C GLY A 432 67.72 -18.68 39.34
N TRP A 433 66.53 -18.10 39.10
CA TRP A 433 65.90 -18.05 37.77
C TRP A 433 65.25 -16.67 37.54
N LYS A 434 65.48 -16.09 36.36
CA LYS A 434 64.71 -14.96 35.81
C LYS A 434 63.77 -15.52 34.74
N LEU A 435 62.55 -14.97 34.62
CA LEU A 435 61.71 -15.17 33.44
C LEU A 435 61.73 -13.90 32.58
N GLU A 436 62.41 -13.96 31.44
CA GLU A 436 62.11 -13.13 30.27
C GLU A 436 61.36 -14.03 29.26
N PRO A 437 60.37 -13.49 28.52
CA PRO A 437 59.50 -14.31 27.67
C PRO A 437 60.17 -14.76 26.35
N ASP A 438 59.75 -15.92 25.87
CA ASP A 438 60.28 -16.58 24.67
C ASP A 438 60.14 -15.72 23.39
N PRO A 439 61.24 -15.40 22.68
CA PRO A 439 61.21 -14.61 21.45
C PRO A 439 60.48 -15.30 20.28
N VAL A 440 60.30 -16.62 20.30
CA VAL A 440 59.52 -17.35 19.27
C VAL A 440 58.05 -16.95 19.31
N VAL A 441 57.50 -16.76 20.52
CA VAL A 441 56.10 -16.31 20.71
C VAL A 441 55.89 -14.89 20.21
N LEU A 442 56.85 -13.99 20.48
CA LEU A 442 56.83 -12.60 19.99
C LEU A 442 56.88 -12.50 18.45
N GLY A 443 57.58 -13.42 17.78
CA GLY A 443 57.62 -13.50 16.32
C GLY A 443 56.27 -13.90 15.69
N ALA A 444 55.57 -14.86 16.29
CA ALA A 444 54.28 -15.35 15.79
C ALA A 444 53.17 -14.29 15.82
N TRP A 445 53.11 -13.48 16.89
CA TRP A 445 52.12 -12.41 17.04
C TRP A 445 52.30 -11.28 16.02
N ARG A 446 53.54 -10.90 15.68
CA ARG A 446 53.80 -9.86 14.65
C ARG A 446 53.42 -10.28 13.23
N LYS A 447 53.40 -11.59 12.91
CA LYS A 447 52.92 -12.08 11.60
C LYS A 447 51.39 -12.02 11.46
N ARG A 448 50.61 -12.26 12.52
CA ARG A 448 49.14 -12.19 12.45
C ARG A 448 48.61 -10.75 12.31
N LEU A 449 49.29 -9.76 12.88
CA LEU A 449 48.88 -8.35 12.85
C LEU A 449 49.17 -7.58 11.53
N ARG A 450 49.63 -8.26 10.47
CA ARG A 450 49.88 -7.66 9.15
C ARG A 450 49.07 -8.28 7.99
N ALA A 451 48.21 -9.26 8.27
CA ALA A 451 47.50 -10.04 7.25
C ALA A 451 45.97 -10.02 7.40
N GLY A 452 45.42 -8.94 7.99
CA GLY A 452 43.99 -8.72 8.12
C GLY A 452 43.70 -7.28 8.53
N LYS A 453 43.18 -6.50 7.58
CA LYS A 453 42.44 -5.26 7.79
C LYS A 453 41.07 -5.44 7.17
#